data_AF-A0A9E8J3S8-F1
#
_entry.id   AF-A0A9E8J3S8-F1
#
_cell.length_a   1.000
_cell.length_b   1.000
_cell.length_c   1.000
_cell.angle_alpha   90.00
_cell.angle_beta   90.00
_cell.angle_gamma   90.00
#
_symmetry.space_group_name_H-M   'P 1'
#
loop_
_entity.id
_entity.type
_entity.pdbx_description
1 polymer ?
#
loop_
_entity_poly.entity_id
_entity_poly.type
_entity_poly.pdbx_seq_one_letter_code
_entity_poly.pdbx_strand_id
1 'polypeptide(L)'
;MSKLNFRTCALLFIVAVTMHNIEEALFLPSWSNPVGIEVSSSEFTFAVVFLTVLAYLSFYLSIRSGKKGLWTYFFTGYAFAMFLNVFFPHILTSILVQEYAPGTGTAVLMVLPTASLVLYKSIQGGFVDRRKFYVIGPIVVLTLAASVPLLFAMWRAFGS
;
A
#
# COMPACT_ATOMS: atom_id res chain seq x y z
N MET A 1 -5.97 -15.36 -20.11
CA MET A 1 -5.54 -13.98 -19.80
C MET A 1 -6.74 -13.21 -19.25
N SER A 2 -6.63 -12.50 -18.13
CA SER A 2 -7.77 -11.81 -17.52
C SER A 2 -8.34 -10.73 -18.45
N LYS A 3 -9.66 -10.73 -18.66
CA LYS A 3 -10.39 -9.72 -19.47
C LYS A 3 -10.36 -8.31 -18.86
N LEU A 4 -9.88 -8.18 -17.62
CA LEU A 4 -9.81 -6.90 -16.91
C LEU A 4 -8.76 -5.98 -17.54
N ASN A 5 -9.15 -4.73 -17.79
CA ASN A 5 -8.23 -3.68 -18.23
C ASN A 5 -7.50 -3.06 -17.03
N PHE A 6 -6.44 -2.27 -17.31
CA PHE A 6 -5.63 -1.64 -16.25
C PHE A 6 -6.46 -0.77 -15.30
N ARG A 7 -7.42 0.02 -15.82
CA ARG A 7 -8.25 0.91 -15.00
C ARG A 7 -9.08 0.12 -13.99
N THR A 8 -9.68 -0.98 -14.41
CA THR A 8 -10.45 -1.86 -13.52
C THR A 8 -9.56 -2.51 -12.47
N CYS A 9 -8.38 -3.02 -12.85
CA CYS A 9 -7.43 -3.57 -11.87
C CYS A 9 -6.98 -2.51 -10.86
N ALA A 10 -6.69 -1.30 -11.32
CA ALA A 10 -6.27 -0.18 -10.49
C ALA A 10 -7.37 0.28 -9.52
N LEU A 11 -8.63 0.29 -9.97
CA LEU A 11 -9.79 0.58 -9.12
C LEU A 11 -9.98 -0.50 -8.03
N LEU A 12 -9.90 -1.78 -8.41
CA LEU A 12 -9.98 -2.88 -7.43
C LEU A 12 -8.86 -2.79 -6.40
N PHE A 13 -7.66 -2.41 -6.83
CA PHE A 13 -6.51 -2.25 -5.95
C PHE A 13 -6.71 -1.12 -4.93
N ILE A 14 -7.13 0.08 -5.33
CA ILE A 14 -7.35 1.16 -4.35
C ILE A 14 -8.48 0.84 -3.38
N VAL A 15 -9.53 0.12 -3.82
CA VAL A 15 -10.57 -0.38 -2.91
C VAL A 15 -9.99 -1.39 -1.92
N ALA A 16 -9.13 -2.31 -2.37
CA ALA A 16 -8.45 -3.26 -1.50
C ALA A 16 -7.54 -2.56 -0.46
N VAL A 17 -6.79 -1.53 -0.87
CA VAL A 17 -5.97 -0.71 0.05
C VAL A 17 -6.85 -0.01 1.08
N THR A 18 -7.99 0.56 0.68
CA THR A 18 -8.93 1.17 1.63
C THR A 18 -9.45 0.16 2.65
N MET A 19 -9.89 -1.01 2.21
CA MET A 19 -10.38 -2.06 3.12
C MET A 19 -9.29 -2.53 4.08
N HIS A 20 -8.07 -2.65 3.58
CA HIS A 20 -6.91 -3.00 4.39
C HIS A 20 -6.60 -1.95 5.46
N ASN A 21 -6.53 -0.68 5.07
CA ASN A 21 -6.27 0.43 5.99
C ASN A 21 -7.40 0.60 7.01
N ILE A 22 -8.66 0.31 6.64
CA ILE A 22 -9.79 0.28 7.59
C ILE A 22 -9.60 -0.84 8.61
N GLU A 23 -9.24 -2.05 8.17
CA GLU A 23 -8.96 -3.16 9.08
C GLU A 23 -7.86 -2.79 10.07
N GLU A 24 -6.73 -2.29 9.58
CA GLU A 24 -5.63 -1.89 10.46
C GLU A 24 -6.05 -0.77 11.42
N ALA A 25 -6.80 0.25 10.96
CA ALA A 25 -7.23 1.35 11.82
C ALA A 25 -8.11 0.89 12.99
N LEU A 26 -8.91 -0.16 12.77
CA LEU A 26 -9.81 -0.71 13.79
C LEU A 26 -9.11 -1.60 14.80
N PHE A 27 -8.11 -2.38 14.37
CA PHE A 27 -7.57 -3.47 15.18
C PHE A 27 -6.09 -3.33 15.55
N LEU A 28 -5.28 -2.61 14.76
CA LEU A 28 -3.83 -2.51 15.01
C LEU A 28 -3.48 -1.71 16.28
N PRO A 29 -4.12 -0.55 16.57
CA PRO A 29 -3.78 0.22 17.77
C PRO A 29 -4.05 -0.49 19.10
N SER A 30 -5.02 -1.41 19.12
CA SER A 30 -5.40 -2.19 20.32
C SER A 30 -4.73 -3.56 20.38
N TRP A 31 -4.05 -3.98 19.31
CA TRP A 31 -3.31 -5.23 19.28
C TRP A 31 -2.11 -5.15 20.21
N SER A 32 -1.94 -6.17 21.05
CA SER A 32 -0.87 -6.25 22.04
C SER A 32 0.47 -6.35 21.33
N ASN A 33 1.04 -5.20 20.93
CA ASN A 33 2.16 -5.13 20.00
C ASN A 33 3.38 -5.90 20.56
N PRO A 34 3.67 -7.10 20.04
CA PRO A 34 4.76 -7.91 20.55
C PRO A 34 6.13 -7.36 20.14
N VAL A 35 6.15 -6.35 19.27
CA VAL A 35 7.34 -5.67 18.74
C VAL A 35 7.63 -4.35 19.48
N GLY A 36 6.81 -3.96 20.45
CA GLY A 36 7.07 -2.85 21.37
C GLY A 36 6.94 -1.44 20.77
N ILE A 37 6.34 -1.29 19.58
CA ILE A 37 6.09 0.02 18.97
C ILE A 37 4.71 0.52 19.38
N GLU A 38 4.65 1.31 20.44
CA GLU A 38 3.39 1.97 20.83
C GLU A 38 3.05 3.08 19.83
N VAL A 39 1.87 2.98 19.23
CA VAL A 39 1.30 4.01 18.36
C VAL A 39 -0.14 4.25 18.84
N SER A 40 -0.47 5.50 19.12
CA SER A 40 -1.84 5.86 19.49
C SER A 40 -2.79 5.66 18.31
N SER A 41 -4.07 5.39 18.61
CA SER A 41 -5.08 5.22 17.57
C SER A 41 -5.20 6.43 16.64
N SER A 42 -5.00 7.65 17.16
CA SER A 42 -5.05 8.87 16.37
C SER A 42 -3.86 9.01 15.42
N GLU A 43 -2.63 8.74 15.88
CA GLU A 43 -1.43 8.72 15.03
C GLU A 43 -1.57 7.71 13.89
N PHE A 44 -2.04 6.51 14.22
CA PHE A 44 -2.22 5.43 13.26
C PHE A 44 -3.29 5.78 12.23
N THR A 45 -4.47 6.21 12.69
CA THR A 45 -5.60 6.61 11.84
C THR A 45 -5.18 7.74 10.90
N PHE A 46 -4.46 8.75 11.40
CA PHE A 46 -3.96 9.84 10.59
C PHE A 46 -3.08 9.34 9.43
N ALA A 47 -2.10 8.48 9.72
CA ALA A 47 -1.19 7.96 8.72
C ALA A 47 -1.91 7.14 7.65
N VAL A 48 -2.79 6.21 8.04
CA VAL A 48 -3.50 5.36 7.07
C VAL A 48 -4.52 6.15 6.25
N VAL A 49 -5.16 7.18 6.81
CA VAL A 49 -6.01 8.10 6.03
C VAL A 49 -5.19 8.83 4.99
N PHE A 50 -4.03 9.39 5.38
CA PHE A 50 -3.14 10.09 4.45
C PHE A 50 -2.68 9.17 3.30
N LEU A 51 -2.22 7.96 3.63
CA LEU A 51 -1.77 6.97 2.65
C LEU A 51 -2.91 6.50 1.74
N THR A 52 -4.13 6.38 2.26
CA THR A 52 -5.33 6.08 1.47
C THR A 52 -5.61 7.18 0.47
N VAL A 53 -5.63 8.45 0.91
CA VAL A 53 -5.83 9.61 0.01
C VAL A 53 -4.74 9.65 -1.07
N LEU A 54 -3.49 9.38 -0.71
CA LEU A 54 -2.38 9.30 -1.66
C LEU A 54 -2.56 8.17 -2.69
N ALA A 55 -3.14 7.03 -2.30
CA ALA A 55 -3.48 5.94 -3.23
C ALA A 55 -4.53 6.39 -4.25
N TYR A 56 -5.61 7.05 -3.82
CA TYR A 56 -6.63 7.59 -4.73
C TYR A 56 -6.08 8.70 -5.63
N LEU A 57 -5.26 9.60 -5.09
CA LEU A 57 -4.63 10.68 -5.86
C LEU A 57 -3.70 10.13 -6.93
N SER A 58 -2.82 9.18 -6.56
CA SER A 58 -1.90 8.55 -7.50
C SER A 58 -2.64 7.72 -8.56
N PHE A 59 -3.73 7.04 -8.20
CA PHE A 59 -4.63 6.40 -9.17
C PHE A 59 -5.16 7.40 -10.19
N TYR A 60 -5.82 8.47 -9.72
CA TYR A 60 -6.40 9.49 -10.59
C TYR A 60 -5.34 10.09 -11.53
N LEU A 61 -4.19 10.47 -10.97
CA LEU A 61 -3.10 11.06 -11.74
C LEU A 61 -2.43 10.05 -12.69
N SER A 62 -2.38 8.76 -12.35
CA SER A 62 -1.93 7.71 -13.29
C SER A 62 -2.87 7.59 -14.48
N ILE A 63 -4.19 7.60 -14.26
CA ILE A 63 -5.16 7.55 -15.36
C ILE A 63 -5.02 8.76 -16.28
N ARG A 64 -4.79 9.95 -15.72
CA ARG A 64 -4.57 11.19 -16.47
C ARG A 64 -3.23 11.22 -17.20
N SER A 65 -2.16 10.73 -16.57
CA SER A 65 -0.80 10.72 -17.14
C SER A 65 -0.63 9.66 -18.23
N GLY A 66 -1.43 8.60 -18.20
CA GLY A 66 -1.38 7.52 -19.19
C GLY A 66 -0.11 6.67 -19.09
N LYS A 67 0.20 5.95 -20.18
CA LYS A 67 1.35 5.02 -20.21
C LYS A 67 2.66 5.79 -20.08
N LYS A 68 3.58 5.25 -19.29
CA LYS A 68 4.94 5.76 -19.03
C LYS A 68 5.00 7.16 -18.42
N GLY A 69 3.88 7.69 -17.93
CA GLY A 69 3.84 8.93 -17.16
C GLY A 69 4.35 8.74 -15.73
N LEU A 70 4.88 9.80 -15.12
CA LEU A 70 5.45 9.79 -13.77
C LEU A 70 4.51 9.15 -12.74
N TRP A 71 3.25 9.58 -12.72
CA TRP A 71 2.25 9.05 -11.78
C TRP A 71 1.87 7.60 -12.02
N THR A 72 2.04 7.09 -13.23
CA THR A 72 1.85 5.66 -13.53
C THR A 72 3.00 4.82 -12.99
N TYR A 73 4.23 5.34 -12.99
CA TYR A 73 5.33 4.70 -12.25
C TYR A 73 5.10 4.76 -10.75
N PHE A 74 4.70 5.92 -10.21
CA PHE A 74 4.42 6.07 -8.79
C PHE A 74 3.31 5.12 -8.33
N PHE A 75 2.17 5.09 -9.03
CA PHE A 75 1.05 4.19 -8.71
C PHE A 75 1.43 2.71 -8.82
N THR A 76 2.20 2.33 -9.84
CA THR A 76 2.71 0.95 -9.95
C THR A 76 3.70 0.63 -8.83
N GLY A 77 4.50 1.60 -8.39
CA GLY A 77 5.39 1.48 -7.24
C GLY A 77 4.63 1.37 -5.92
N TYR A 78 3.52 2.09 -5.77
CA TYR A 78 2.60 1.95 -4.64
C TYR A 78 2.03 0.53 -4.60
N ALA A 79 1.55 0.01 -5.73
CA ALA A 79 1.09 -1.38 -5.82
C ALA A 79 2.20 -2.38 -5.48
N PHE A 80 3.45 -2.09 -5.85
CA PHE A 80 4.59 -2.93 -5.46
C PHE A 80 4.88 -2.86 -3.96
N ALA A 81 4.81 -1.67 -3.36
CA ALA A 81 4.95 -1.50 -1.91
C ALA A 81 3.89 -2.29 -1.16
N MET A 82 2.62 -2.19 -1.58
CA MET A 82 1.52 -2.94 -0.97
C MET A 82 1.65 -4.46 -1.21
N PHE A 83 2.15 -4.89 -2.37
CA PHE A 83 2.45 -6.30 -2.61
C PHE A 83 3.50 -6.83 -1.63
N LEU A 84 4.59 -6.09 -1.41
CA LEU A 84 5.63 -6.46 -0.44
C LEU A 84 5.12 -6.39 1.00
N ASN A 85 4.26 -5.41 1.29
CA ASN A 85 3.65 -5.19 2.59
C ASN A 85 2.86 -6.42 3.08
N VAL A 86 2.22 -7.16 2.17
CA VAL A 86 1.56 -8.45 2.48
C VAL A 86 2.53 -9.43 3.15
N PHE A 87 3.77 -9.53 2.63
CA PHE A 87 4.77 -10.43 3.19
C PHE A 87 5.45 -9.81 4.43
N PHE A 88 5.75 -8.52 4.37
CA PHE A 88 6.45 -7.76 5.40
C PHE A 88 5.73 -6.42 5.67
N PRO A 89 4.99 -6.25 6.78
CA PRO A 89 5.06 -7.07 7.99
C PRO A 89 4.01 -8.19 8.08
N HIS A 90 2.89 -8.19 7.36
CA HIS A 90 1.70 -8.97 7.77
C HIS A 90 1.91 -10.48 7.95
N ILE A 91 2.29 -11.19 6.88
CA ILE A 91 2.52 -12.64 6.96
C ILE A 91 3.68 -12.94 7.92
N LEU A 92 4.80 -12.22 7.80
CA LEU A 92 5.97 -12.47 8.64
C LEU A 92 5.62 -12.31 10.13
N THR A 93 5.04 -11.18 10.52
CA THR A 93 4.67 -10.89 11.91
C THR A 93 3.70 -11.94 12.41
N SER A 94 2.66 -12.28 11.63
CA SER A 94 1.70 -13.31 12.04
C SER A 94 2.37 -14.67 12.32
N ILE A 95 3.36 -15.05 11.51
CA ILE A 95 4.13 -16.29 11.73
C ILE A 95 5.01 -16.18 12.98
N LEU A 96 5.73 -15.07 13.15
CA LEU A 96 6.68 -14.89 14.25
C LEU A 96 6.00 -14.85 15.62
N VAL A 97 4.83 -14.23 15.69
CA VAL A 97 4.08 -14.04 16.93
C VAL A 97 3.02 -15.14 17.15
N GLN A 98 2.86 -16.02 16.15
CA GLN A 98 1.87 -17.11 16.12
C GLN A 98 0.43 -16.65 16.37
N GLU A 99 0.11 -15.43 15.95
CA GLU A 99 -1.19 -14.79 16.09
C GLU A 99 -1.58 -14.11 14.78
N TYR A 100 -2.87 -13.83 14.61
CA TYR A 100 -3.34 -13.00 13.52
C TYR A 100 -2.89 -11.54 13.72
N ALA A 101 -1.93 -11.07 12.91
CA ALA A 101 -1.62 -9.65 12.89
C ALA A 101 -2.73 -8.89 12.14
N PRO A 102 -3.28 -7.80 12.70
CA PRO A 102 -4.23 -6.93 12.00
C PRO A 102 -3.77 -6.54 10.60
N GLY A 103 -4.70 -6.52 9.65
CA GLY A 103 -4.44 -6.26 8.24
C GLY A 103 -4.09 -7.51 7.42
N THR A 104 -3.72 -8.64 8.05
CA THR A 104 -3.28 -9.84 7.32
C THR A 104 -4.35 -10.43 6.41
N GLY A 105 -5.60 -10.49 6.88
CA GLY A 105 -6.72 -11.04 6.12
C GLY A 105 -6.99 -10.25 4.85
N THR A 106 -7.20 -8.94 4.96
CA THR A 106 -7.36 -8.06 3.78
C THR A 106 -6.10 -8.00 2.91
N ALA A 107 -4.90 -8.05 3.50
CA ALA A 107 -3.64 -8.07 2.75
C ALA A 107 -3.58 -9.30 1.84
N VAL A 108 -3.81 -10.49 2.37
CA VAL A 108 -3.74 -11.75 1.61
C VAL A 108 -4.90 -11.90 0.63
N LEU A 109 -6.13 -11.60 1.06
CA LEU A 109 -7.33 -11.89 0.28
C LEU A 109 -7.68 -10.80 -0.74
N MET A 110 -7.24 -9.56 -0.52
CA MET A 110 -7.60 -8.42 -1.37
C MET A 110 -6.38 -7.72 -1.96
N VAL A 111 -5.43 -7.31 -1.13
CA VAL A 111 -4.26 -6.53 -1.61
C VAL A 111 -3.39 -7.39 -2.52
N LEU A 112 -2.99 -8.58 -2.09
CA LEU A 112 -2.13 -9.48 -2.86
C LEU A 112 -2.66 -9.76 -4.27
N PRO A 113 -3.92 -10.20 -4.49
CA PRO A 113 -4.42 -10.45 -5.84
C PRO A 113 -4.55 -9.17 -6.67
N THR A 114 -5.05 -8.08 -6.09
CA THR A 114 -5.28 -6.82 -6.84
C THR A 114 -3.99 -6.09 -7.19
N ALA A 115 -3.03 -6.03 -6.25
CA ALA A 115 -1.69 -5.51 -6.49
C ALA A 115 -0.96 -6.33 -7.56
N SER A 116 -1.03 -7.67 -7.49
CA SER A 116 -0.46 -8.56 -8.51
C SER A 116 -1.04 -8.29 -9.90
N LEU A 117 -2.36 -8.06 -9.99
CA LEU A 117 -3.02 -7.70 -11.24
C LEU A 117 -2.56 -6.35 -11.78
N VAL A 118 -2.40 -5.34 -10.92
CA VAL A 118 -1.85 -4.03 -11.31
C VAL A 118 -0.42 -4.19 -11.81
N LEU A 119 0.47 -4.86 -11.07
CA LEU A 119 1.86 -5.08 -11.46
C LEU A 119 1.96 -5.81 -12.80
N TYR A 120 1.20 -6.90 -12.95
CA TYR A 120 1.16 -7.67 -14.20
C TYR A 120 0.71 -6.81 -15.37
N LYS A 121 -0.43 -6.09 -15.24
CA LYS A 121 -0.95 -5.23 -16.32
C LYS A 121 -0.03 -4.05 -16.59
N SER A 122 0.63 -3.51 -15.57
CA SER A 122 1.56 -2.39 -15.73
C SER A 122 2.78 -2.78 -16.56
N ILE A 123 3.40 -3.92 -16.22
CA ILE A 123 4.63 -4.41 -16.85
C ILE A 123 4.32 -5.00 -18.22
N GLN A 124 3.37 -5.94 -18.32
CA GLN A 124 3.06 -6.63 -19.57
C GLN A 124 2.29 -5.75 -20.55
N GLY A 125 1.47 -4.81 -20.05
CA GLY A 125 0.72 -3.86 -20.87
C GLY A 125 1.55 -2.63 -21.30
N GLY A 126 2.81 -2.54 -20.87
CA GLY A 126 3.70 -1.42 -21.18
C GLY A 126 3.25 -0.08 -20.60
N PHE A 127 2.48 -0.09 -19.50
CA PHE A 127 2.14 1.14 -18.78
C PHE A 127 3.35 1.70 -18.04
N VAL A 128 4.30 0.85 -17.67
CA VAL A 128 5.64 1.23 -17.24
C VAL A 128 6.67 0.56 -18.14
N ASP A 129 7.81 1.22 -18.35
CA ASP A 129 8.98 0.54 -18.89
C ASP A 129 9.58 -0.37 -17.81
N ARG A 130 9.80 -1.64 -18.13
CA ARG A 130 10.27 -2.64 -17.15
C ARG A 130 11.63 -2.29 -16.57
N ARG A 131 12.58 -1.78 -17.38
CA ARG A 131 13.93 -1.45 -16.92
C ARG A 131 13.90 -0.23 -16.00
N LYS A 132 13.15 0.81 -16.37
CA LYS A 132 12.94 1.99 -15.51
C LYS A 132 12.23 1.62 -14.20
N PHE A 133 11.25 0.72 -14.27
CA PHE A 133 10.50 0.31 -13.08
C PHE A 133 11.35 -0.46 -12.06
N TYR A 134 12.37 -1.22 -12.49
CA TYR A 134 13.30 -1.86 -11.54
C TYR A 134 14.05 -0.88 -10.65
N VAL A 135 14.17 0.39 -11.05
CA VAL A 135 14.78 1.45 -10.24
C VAL A 135 13.70 2.26 -9.51
N ILE A 136 12.68 2.72 -10.24
CA ILE A 136 11.65 3.59 -9.67
C ILE A 136 10.77 2.85 -8.65
N GLY A 137 10.45 1.58 -8.89
CA GLY A 137 9.64 0.75 -8.00
C GLY A 137 10.22 0.71 -6.58
N PRO A 138 11.46 0.24 -6.38
CA PRO A 138 12.11 0.25 -5.07
C PRO A 138 12.19 1.64 -4.41
N ILE A 139 12.43 2.70 -5.18
CA ILE A 139 12.44 4.08 -4.64
C ILE A 139 11.08 4.44 -4.05
N VAL A 140 9.98 4.13 -4.76
CA VAL A 140 8.62 4.38 -4.25
C VAL A 140 8.34 3.53 -3.01
N VAL A 141 8.75 2.26 -2.98
CA VAL A 141 8.62 1.40 -1.79
C VAL A 141 9.30 2.04 -0.59
N LEU A 142 10.57 2.43 -0.73
CA LEU A 142 11.35 3.05 0.35
C LEU A 142 10.74 4.38 0.78
N THR A 143 10.23 5.17 -0.17
CA THR A 143 9.58 6.46 0.12
C THR A 143 8.30 6.25 0.93
N LEU A 144 7.44 5.30 0.54
CA LEU A 144 6.21 4.99 1.27
C LEU A 144 6.52 4.40 2.65
N ALA A 145 7.45 3.47 2.74
CA ALA A 145 7.88 2.88 4.01
C ALA A 145 8.44 3.95 4.96
N ALA A 146 9.27 4.88 4.47
CA ALA A 146 9.79 5.99 5.26
C ALA A 146 8.72 7.03 5.62
N SER A 147 7.67 7.17 4.81
CA SER A 147 6.58 8.11 5.10
C SER A 147 5.79 7.72 6.35
N VAL A 148 5.66 6.44 6.67
CA VAL A 148 4.91 5.97 7.86
C VAL A 148 5.46 6.57 9.17
N PRO A 149 6.74 6.39 9.56
CA PRO A 149 7.27 6.99 10.77
C PRO A 149 7.29 8.52 10.71
N LEU A 150 7.43 9.13 9.52
CA LEU A 150 7.36 10.57 9.36
C LEU A 150 5.96 11.12 9.61
N LEU A 151 4.91 10.43 9.16
CA LEU A 151 3.51 10.79 9.41
C LEU A 151 3.19 10.69 10.90
N PHE A 152 3.68 9.66 11.59
CA PHE A 152 3.57 9.56 13.06
C PHE A 152 4.29 10.73 13.75
N ALA A 153 5.53 11.04 13.35
CA ALA A 153 6.26 12.18 13.89
C ALA A 153 5.54 13.51 13.64
N MET A 154 4.93 13.69 12.47
CA MET A 154 4.17 14.88 12.12
C MET A 154 2.89 15.00 12.96
N TRP A 155 2.17 13.91 13.19
CA TRP A 155 1.03 13.92 14.12
C TRP A 155 1.47 14.32 15.54
N ARG A 156 2.56 13.76 16.05
CA ARG A 156 3.08 14.16 17.38
C ARG A 156 3.47 15.62 17.49
N ALA A 157 3.91 16.23 16.39
CA ALA A 157 4.33 17.63 16.38
C ALA A 157 3.15 18.62 16.26
N PHE A 158 2.04 18.24 15.62
CA PHE A 158 0.96 19.17 15.25
C PHE A 158 -0.45 18.72 15.65
N GLY A 159 -0.64 17.47 16.05
CA GLY A 159 -1.93 16.85 16.32
C GLY A 159 -2.36 16.88 17.80
N SER A 160 -1.69 17.69 18.63
CA SER A 160 -2.01 17.93 20.04
C SER A 160 -2.92 19.13 20.24
#